data_AF-A0A424RS81-F1
#
_entry.id   AF-A0A424RS81-F1
#
_cell.length_a   1.000
_cell.length_b   1.000
_cell.length_c   1.000
_cell.angle_alpha   90.00
_cell.angle_beta   90.00
_cell.angle_gamma   90.00
#
_symmetry.space_group_name_H-M   'P 1'
#
loop_
_entity.id
_entity.type
_entity.pdbx_description
1 polymer ?
#
loop_
_entity_poly.entity_id
_entity_poly.type
_entity_poly.pdbx_seq_one_letter_code
_entity_poly.pdbx_strand_id
1 'polypeptide(L)'
;MNTLDKENIIGISALLVHAAKIDEQYSDHEKKLIKEFIMSYLKKENIDEILVKAEELEKNSNQLLNFTNIIKKENNDIKSDIIKHLWKIIISDKSIDQYESNLMRRICGLIYFPDKMSAEIKLKILNTK
;
A
#
# COMPACT_ATOMS: atom_id res chain seq x y z
N MET A 1 17.89 8.81 7.58
CA MET A 1 16.87 8.06 6.80
C MET A 1 15.89 7.53 7.82
N ASN A 2 14.64 8.00 7.80
CA ASN A 2 13.61 7.40 8.65
C ASN A 2 13.39 5.98 8.14
N THR A 3 13.79 5.01 8.94
CA THR A 3 13.64 3.58 8.63
C THR A 3 12.37 3.13 9.32
N LEU A 4 11.38 2.68 8.53
CA LEU A 4 10.25 1.94 9.07
C LEU A 4 10.78 0.64 9.68
N ASP A 5 10.43 0.37 10.93
CA ASP A 5 10.72 -0.92 11.55
C ASP A 5 9.86 -2.05 10.97
N LYS A 6 10.17 -3.29 11.36
CA LYS A 6 9.51 -4.48 10.85
C LYS A 6 8.00 -4.50 11.15
N GLU A 7 7.57 -4.01 12.30
CA GLU A 7 6.15 -4.00 12.69
C GLU A 7 5.36 -3.00 11.85
N ASN A 8 5.94 -1.81 11.61
CA ASN A 8 5.35 -0.80 10.73
C ASN A 8 5.24 -1.32 9.30
N ILE A 9 6.27 -2.02 8.80
CA ILE A 9 6.23 -2.62 7.45
C ILE A 9 5.15 -3.70 7.35
N ILE A 10 4.99 -4.54 8.37
CA ILE A 10 3.91 -5.53 8.43
C ILE A 10 2.54 -4.82 8.37
N GLY A 11 2.33 -3.77 9.17
CA GLY A 11 1.07 -3.02 9.19
C GLY A 11 0.77 -2.25 7.90
N ILE A 12 1.78 -1.68 7.26
CA ILE A 12 1.63 -1.02 5.95
C ILE A 12 1.39 -2.05 4.85
N SER A 13 2.06 -3.20 4.92
CA SER A 13 1.83 -4.31 3.99
C SER A 13 0.39 -4.83 4.10
N ALA A 14 -0.20 -4.85 5.30
CA ALA A 14 -1.60 -5.21 5.49
C ALA A 14 -2.55 -4.22 4.76
N LEU A 15 -2.22 -2.93 4.71
CA LEU A 15 -2.96 -1.96 3.88
C LEU A 15 -2.83 -2.25 2.39
N LEU A 16 -1.65 -2.66 1.93
CA LEU A 16 -1.42 -3.04 0.54
C LEU A 16 -2.19 -4.31 0.17
N VAL A 17 -2.20 -5.32 1.05
CA VAL A 17 -3.04 -6.52 0.91
C VAL A 17 -4.52 -6.15 0.85
N HIS A 18 -4.98 -5.22 1.69
CA HIS A 18 -6.36 -4.77 1.69
C HIS A 18 -6.74 -4.14 0.35
N ALA A 19 -5.86 -3.32 -0.21
CA ALA A 19 -6.08 -2.74 -1.54
C ALA A 19 -6.14 -3.81 -2.64
N ALA A 20 -5.26 -4.81 -2.59
CA ALA A 20 -5.19 -5.94 -3.52
C ALA A 20 -6.34 -6.97 -3.38
N LYS A 21 -7.23 -6.80 -2.40
CA LYS A 21 -8.37 -7.70 -2.15
C LYS A 21 -9.72 -7.06 -2.44
N ILE A 22 -9.75 -5.81 -2.90
CA ILE A 22 -11.00 -5.05 -3.11
C ILE A 22 -11.90 -5.74 -4.14
N ASP A 23 -11.31 -6.32 -5.19
CA ASP A 23 -12.00 -7.00 -6.28
C ASP A 23 -12.23 -8.50 -6.01
N GLU A 24 -11.97 -8.95 -4.77
CA GLU A 24 -12.01 -10.35 -4.32
C GLU A 24 -11.04 -11.30 -5.05
N GLN A 25 -10.12 -10.79 -5.90
CA GLN A 25 -9.16 -11.59 -6.66
C GLN A 25 -7.70 -11.25 -6.32
N TYR A 26 -7.28 -11.65 -5.12
CA TYR A 26 -5.88 -11.49 -4.71
C TYR A 26 -4.92 -12.42 -5.48
N SER A 27 -4.28 -11.85 -6.49
CA SER A 27 -3.47 -12.55 -7.49
C SER A 27 -2.00 -12.69 -7.09
N ASP A 28 -1.29 -13.61 -7.74
CA ASP A 28 0.17 -13.77 -7.55
C ASP A 28 0.97 -12.56 -8.06
N HIS A 29 0.41 -11.79 -9.00
CA HIS A 29 1.02 -10.54 -9.46
C HIS A 29 1.01 -9.49 -8.34
N GLU A 30 -0.11 -9.31 -7.65
CA GLU A 30 -0.22 -8.35 -6.56
C GLU A 30 0.60 -8.79 -5.34
N LYS A 31 0.61 -10.09 -5.01
CA LYS A 31 1.55 -10.63 -4.01
C LYS A 31 2.98 -10.22 -4.32
N LYS A 32 3.41 -10.32 -5.59
CA LYS A 32 4.74 -9.90 -6.00
C LYS A 32 4.97 -8.41 -5.77
N LEU A 33 4.01 -7.55 -6.11
CA LEU A 33 4.11 -6.10 -5.86
C LEU A 33 4.23 -5.76 -4.37
N ILE A 34 3.53 -6.48 -3.50
CA ILE A 34 3.62 -6.33 -2.05
C ILE A 34 4.99 -6.82 -1.54
N LYS A 35 5.49 -7.94 -2.06
CA LYS A 35 6.85 -8.43 -1.73
C LYS A 35 7.93 -7.45 -2.18
N GLU A 36 7.77 -6.78 -3.32
CA GLU A 36 8.68 -5.72 -3.78
C GLU A 36 8.72 -4.54 -2.79
N PHE A 37 7.55 -4.13 -2.27
CA PHE A 37 7.48 -3.12 -1.20
C PHE A 37 8.21 -3.60 0.07
N ILE A 38 7.93 -4.82 0.55
CA ILE A 38 8.59 -5.35 1.75
C ILE A 38 10.11 -5.35 1.56
N MET A 39 10.59 -5.81 0.39
CA MET A 39 12.01 -5.88 0.06
C MET A 39 12.68 -4.51 -0.06
N SER A 40 11.95 -3.46 -0.46
CA SER A 40 12.51 -2.11 -0.55
C SER A 40 12.87 -1.53 0.83
N TYR A 41 12.20 -1.98 1.88
CA TYR A 41 12.46 -1.56 3.26
C TYR A 41 13.26 -2.58 4.08
N LEU A 42 13.12 -3.88 3.81
CA LEU A 42 13.71 -4.97 4.59
C LEU A 42 14.51 -5.94 3.70
N LYS A 43 15.81 -5.67 3.54
CA LYS A 43 16.69 -6.40 2.60
C LYS A 43 17.21 -7.77 3.09
N LYS A 44 16.96 -8.16 4.34
CA LYS A 44 17.52 -9.38 4.96
C LYS A 44 16.49 -10.19 5.77
N GLU A 45 15.21 -9.91 5.59
CA GLU A 45 14.14 -10.56 6.31
C GLU A 45 13.45 -11.63 5.47
N ASN A 46 12.74 -12.54 6.12
CA ASN A 46 11.89 -13.49 5.43
C ASN A 46 10.63 -12.77 4.90
N ILE A 47 10.69 -12.38 3.62
CA ILE A 47 9.63 -11.62 2.96
C ILE A 47 8.30 -12.38 2.97
N ASP A 48 8.34 -13.71 2.77
CA ASP A 48 7.14 -14.54 2.76
C ASP A 48 6.48 -14.57 4.14
N GLU A 49 7.27 -14.67 5.22
CA GLU A 49 6.76 -14.60 6.59
C GLU A 49 6.11 -13.24 6.90
N ILE A 50 6.69 -12.15 6.42
CA ILE A 50 6.13 -10.80 6.59
C ILE A 50 4.81 -10.67 5.82
N LEU A 51 4.76 -11.18 4.60
CA LEU A 51 3.54 -11.18 3.79
C LEU A 51 2.42 -11.96 4.49
N VAL A 52 2.70 -13.17 5.00
CA VAL A 52 1.73 -13.98 5.75
C VAL A 52 1.19 -13.20 6.96
N LYS A 53 2.07 -12.56 7.74
CA LYS A 53 1.66 -11.72 8.88
C LYS A 53 0.79 -10.54 8.45
N ALA A 54 1.11 -9.90 7.34
CA ALA A 54 0.32 -8.82 6.78
C ALA A 54 -1.08 -9.29 6.33
N GLU A 55 -1.15 -10.45 5.69
CA GLU A 55 -2.41 -11.09 5.28
C GLU A 55 -3.29 -11.47 6.48
N GLU A 56 -2.68 -11.99 7.55
CA GLU A 56 -3.37 -12.29 8.81
C GLU A 56 -3.90 -11.03 9.50
N LEU A 57 -3.10 -9.96 9.56
CA LEU A 57 -3.53 -8.69 10.14
C LEU A 57 -4.67 -8.04 9.36
N GLU A 58 -4.58 -8.07 8.03
CA GLU A 58 -5.66 -7.59 7.15
C GLU A 58 -6.95 -8.36 7.39
N LYS A 59 -6.87 -9.70 7.41
CA LYS A 59 -8.02 -10.57 7.68
C LYS A 59 -8.65 -10.31 9.06
N ASN A 60 -7.84 -9.97 10.06
CA ASN A 60 -8.29 -9.71 11.42
C ASN A 60 -8.72 -8.24 11.66
N SER A 61 -8.62 -7.36 10.66
CA SER A 61 -8.91 -5.94 10.82
C SER A 61 -9.71 -5.36 9.66
N ASN A 62 -10.97 -4.99 9.94
CA ASN A 62 -11.82 -4.29 8.97
C ASN A 62 -11.60 -2.77 8.96
N GLN A 63 -10.57 -2.27 9.64
CA GLN A 63 -10.39 -0.84 9.91
C GLN A 63 -9.12 -0.28 9.25
N LEU A 64 -9.29 0.43 8.14
CA LEU A 64 -8.22 1.19 7.48
C LEU A 64 -7.45 2.14 8.41
N LEU A 65 -8.13 2.65 9.46
CA LEU A 65 -7.53 3.60 10.41
C LEU A 65 -6.30 3.01 11.11
N ASN A 66 -6.30 1.70 11.39
CA ASN A 66 -5.20 1.03 12.10
C ASN A 66 -3.92 1.07 11.27
N PHE A 67 -4.01 0.79 9.97
CA PHE A 67 -2.87 0.81 9.07
C PHE A 67 -2.43 2.22 8.71
N THR A 68 -3.39 3.11 8.44
CA THR A 68 -3.11 4.49 8.04
C THR A 68 -2.51 5.33 9.17
N ASN A 69 -2.78 5.02 10.44
CA ASN A 69 -2.14 5.69 11.58
C ASN A 69 -0.62 5.50 11.64
N ILE A 70 -0.10 4.38 11.13
CA ILE A 70 1.34 4.14 11.00
C ILE A 70 1.92 5.17 10.01
N ILE A 71 1.30 5.25 8.83
CA ILE A 71 1.72 6.13 7.73
C ILE A 71 1.56 7.61 8.08
N LYS A 72 0.51 7.96 8.82
CA LYS A 72 0.18 9.35 9.20
C LYS A 72 1.33 10.05 9.91
N LYS A 73 2.09 9.32 10.73
CA LYS A 73 3.22 9.82 11.55
C LYS A 73 4.50 10.04 10.74
N GLU A 74 4.55 9.52 9.52
CA GLU A 74 5.73 9.59 8.67
C GLU A 74 5.83 10.91 7.88
N ASN A 75 7.00 11.15 7.31
CA ASN A 75 7.24 12.29 6.44
C ASN A 75 6.59 12.12 5.05
N ASN A 76 6.55 13.20 4.28
CA ASN A 76 5.93 13.18 2.96
C ASN A 76 6.64 12.26 1.95
N ASP A 77 7.94 12.00 2.11
CA ASP A 77 8.68 11.11 1.21
C ASP A 77 8.22 9.66 1.38
N ILE A 78 8.12 9.18 2.63
CA ILE A 78 7.60 7.84 2.94
C ILE A 78 6.13 7.73 2.55
N LYS A 79 5.31 8.75 2.87
CA LYS A 79 3.90 8.78 2.44
C LYS A 79 3.78 8.67 0.93
N SER A 80 4.58 9.43 0.18
CA SER A 80 4.61 9.42 -1.27
C SER A 80 5.01 8.05 -1.81
N ASP A 81 6.00 7.39 -1.21
CA ASP A 81 6.43 6.05 -1.63
C ASP A 81 5.38 4.98 -1.37
N ILE A 82 4.69 5.03 -0.23
CA ILE A 82 3.60 4.09 0.09
C ILE A 82 2.41 4.31 -0.86
N ILE A 83 2.04 5.56 -1.13
CA ILE A 83 0.98 5.90 -2.10
C ILE A 83 1.34 5.42 -3.50
N LYS A 84 2.62 5.47 -3.89
CA LYS A 84 3.11 4.91 -5.15
C LYS A 84 2.91 3.38 -5.21
N HIS A 85 3.22 2.66 -4.14
CA HIS A 85 3.00 1.20 -4.09
C HIS A 85 1.52 0.83 -4.11
N LEU A 86 0.66 1.58 -3.40
CA LEU A 86 -0.80 1.41 -3.49
C LEU A 86 -1.32 1.62 -4.92
N TRP A 87 -0.88 2.68 -5.60
CA TRP A 87 -1.26 2.91 -6.99
C TRP A 87 -0.76 1.80 -7.93
N LYS A 88 0.45 1.27 -7.71
CA LYS A 88 0.95 0.14 -8.52
C LYS A 88 0.02 -1.08 -8.42
N ILE A 89 -0.46 -1.39 -7.23
CA ILE A 89 -1.38 -2.52 -6.99
C ILE A 89 -2.71 -2.26 -7.70
N ILE A 90 -3.36 -1.13 -7.42
CA ILE A 90 -4.65 -0.76 -8.02
C ILE A 90 -4.59 -0.70 -9.55
N ILE A 91 -3.51 -0.16 -10.12
CA ILE A 91 -3.35 -0.05 -11.58
C ILE A 91 -2.91 -1.39 -12.22
N SER A 92 -2.46 -2.35 -11.41
CA SER A 92 -2.07 -3.67 -11.91
C SER A 92 -3.30 -4.50 -12.29
N ASP A 93 -4.45 -4.22 -11.68
CA ASP A 93 -5.72 -4.69 -12.18
C ASP A 93 -6.12 -3.95 -13.46
N LYS A 94 -6.85 -4.63 -14.35
CA LYS A 94 -7.08 -4.22 -15.74
C LYS A 94 -7.95 -2.97 -15.87
N SER A 95 -8.68 -2.56 -14.84
CA SER A 95 -9.50 -1.35 -14.88
C SER A 95 -9.66 -0.69 -13.53
N ILE A 96 -9.24 0.57 -13.44
CA ILE A 96 -9.47 1.36 -12.23
C ILE A 96 -10.94 1.75 -12.14
N ASP A 97 -11.66 1.29 -11.12
CA ASP A 97 -13.06 1.61 -10.92
C ASP A 97 -13.30 2.70 -9.84
N GLN A 98 -14.57 2.95 -9.54
CA GLN A 98 -14.97 3.94 -8.55
C GLN A 98 -14.59 3.53 -7.12
N TYR A 99 -14.59 2.23 -6.79
CA TYR A 99 -14.23 1.71 -5.47
C TYR A 99 -12.76 1.96 -5.16
N GLU A 100 -11.86 1.71 -6.09
CA GLU A 100 -10.42 1.90 -5.87
C GLU A 100 -10.05 3.39 -5.80
N SER A 101 -10.69 4.20 -6.65
CA SER A 101 -10.55 5.67 -6.59
C SER A 101 -11.03 6.21 -5.24
N ASN A 102 -12.12 5.65 -4.70
CA ASN A 102 -12.62 5.99 -3.37
C ASN A 102 -11.68 5.49 -2.26
N LEU A 103 -11.11 4.29 -2.36
CA LEU A 103 -10.10 3.81 -1.42
C LEU A 103 -8.93 4.78 -1.35
N MET A 104 -8.35 5.15 -2.50
CA MET A 104 -7.19 6.04 -2.53
C MET A 104 -7.48 7.40 -1.92
N ARG A 105 -8.64 7.99 -2.22
CA ARG A 105 -9.06 9.26 -1.61
C ARG A 105 -9.22 9.13 -0.09
N ARG A 106 -9.81 8.03 0.40
CA ARG A 106 -9.93 7.76 1.85
C ARG A 106 -8.58 7.61 2.52
N ILE A 107 -7.65 6.85 1.92
CA ILE A 107 -6.29 6.67 2.45
C ILE A 107 -5.59 8.03 2.52
N CYS A 108 -5.60 8.82 1.44
CA CYS A 108 -4.98 10.15 1.40
C CYS A 108 -5.51 11.08 2.49
N GLY A 109 -6.84 11.10 2.68
CA GLY A 109 -7.48 11.87 3.76
C GLY A 109 -7.05 11.44 5.16
N LEU A 110 -6.92 10.12 5.41
CA LEU A 110 -6.51 9.59 6.72
C LEU A 110 -5.05 9.89 7.07
N ILE A 111 -4.16 9.92 6.07
CA ILE A 111 -2.73 10.17 6.26
C ILE A 111 -2.32 11.64 6.07
N TYR A 112 -3.29 12.52 5.77
CA TYR A 112 -3.09 13.94 5.44
C TYR A 112 -2.12 14.14 4.26
N PHE A 113 -2.25 13.31 3.23
CA PHE A 113 -1.45 13.43 2.01
C PHE A 113 -2.24 14.17 0.92
N PRO A 114 -1.67 15.21 0.26
CA PRO A 114 -2.41 16.01 -0.71
C PRO A 114 -2.91 15.19 -1.91
N ASP A 115 -4.21 15.31 -2.22
CA ASP A 115 -4.84 14.64 -3.38
C ASP A 115 -4.11 14.93 -4.70
N LYS A 116 -3.61 16.17 -4.88
CA LYS A 116 -2.84 16.57 -6.06
C LYS A 116 -1.57 15.73 -6.21
N MET A 117 -0.82 15.51 -5.13
CA MET A 117 0.40 14.69 -5.16
C MET A 117 0.07 13.22 -5.47
N SER A 118 -1.01 12.69 -4.89
CA SER A 118 -1.48 11.33 -5.18
C SER A 118 -1.85 11.17 -6.66
N ALA A 119 -2.56 12.15 -7.24
CA ALA A 119 -2.90 12.15 -8.66
C ALA A 119 -1.67 12.24 -9.56
N GLU A 120 -0.67 13.06 -9.22
CA GLU A 120 0.59 13.15 -9.95
C GLU A 120 1.36 11.82 -9.94
N ILE A 121 1.37 11.10 -8.82
CA ILE A 121 1.98 9.76 -8.71
C ILE A 121 1.27 8.78 -9.65
N LYS A 122 -0.07 8.77 -9.63
CA LYS A 122 -0.88 7.94 -10.52
C LYS A 122 -0.53 8.19 -11.99
N LEU A 123 -0.51 9.47 -12.40
CA LEU A 123 -0.19 9.86 -13.78
C LEU A 123 1.21 9.43 -14.19
N LYS A 124 2.21 9.57 -13.31
CA LYS A 124 3.58 9.12 -13.57
C LYS A 124 3.64 7.60 -13.84
N ILE A 125 2.91 6.79 -13.06
CA ILE A 125 2.86 5.34 -13.25
C ILE A 125 2.22 4.99 -14.61
N LEU A 126 1.10 5.63 -14.96
CA LEU A 126 0.41 5.39 -16.23
C LEU A 126 1.25 5.77 -17.45
N ASN A 127 2.03 6.85 -17.35
CA ASN A 127 2.91 7.31 -18.44
C ASN A 127 4.21 6.51 -18.57
N THR A 128 4.48 5.56 -17.67
CA THR A 128 5.67 4.69 -17.71
C THR A 128 5.37 3.32 -18.35
N LYS A 129 4.11 3.04 -18.71
CA LYS A 129 3.72 1.88 -19.55
C LYS A 129 3.89 2.22 -21.03
#